data_AF-A0A6G0SAC6-F1
#
_entry.id   AF-A0A6G0SAC6-F1
#
_cell.length_a   1.000
_cell.length_b   1.000
_cell.length_c   1.000
_cell.angle_alpha   90.00
_cell.angle_beta   90.00
_cell.angle_gamma   90.00
#
_symmetry.space_group_name_H-M   'P 1'
#
loop_
_entity.id
_entity.type
_entity.pdbx_description
1 polymer ?
#
loop_
_entity_poly.entity_id
_entity_poly.type
_entity_poly.pdbx_seq_one_letter_code
_entity_poly.pdbx_strand_id
1 'polypeptide(L)'
;MVATNPSRVGPHFTEEVMYKVVDGIEAASGKLLQIVNFNIQQRQYVVAGENVNLETLSLALAAFKAVKSTAPEGVEKVIAESLAHARARKEKCEQSGRPFTLSRGLATTPLVGIDVPFHSHELMGGVPSFRALLRTKFDPQMLERQLPLLVNRYIPNLVAAPFSLESSYFNEVYQAATSPFLAEMLDPMQLQLTTKAQLTHRLVVELLAYQFAVPVQWIKTQALLFSKSGVHRFVETDTAPTLTNMALRTVQVGDFPSVPREILWFQRHREVVHFEEETSNTSASEYARGLAAEAAAVAAAAAAKAATASAPKAKAAPAAPAPVAAPVVVAPVAPVQAAPAPVPAAEDAPVAALHILRVLLAVRMNKRARKPWT
;
A
#
# COMPACT_ATOMS: atom_id res chain seq x y z
N MET A 1 -9.38 6.66 -20.21
CA MET A 1 -9.89 6.99 -18.86
C MET A 1 -9.48 8.41 -18.45
N VAL A 2 -10.18 9.06 -17.53
CA VAL A 2 -9.83 10.40 -17.01
C VAL A 2 -9.90 10.45 -15.48
N ALA A 3 -8.97 11.16 -14.84
CA ALA A 3 -9.11 11.56 -13.44
C ALA A 3 -10.01 12.81 -13.35
N THR A 4 -10.95 12.81 -12.41
CA THR A 4 -11.96 13.87 -12.23
C THR A 4 -11.89 14.45 -10.81
N ASN A 5 -11.98 15.78 -10.70
CA ASN A 5 -11.97 16.52 -9.44
C ASN A 5 -13.17 17.49 -9.35
N PRO A 6 -14.28 17.09 -8.70
CA PRO A 6 -15.48 17.91 -8.54
C PRO A 6 -15.23 19.28 -7.94
N SER A 7 -14.34 19.38 -6.93
CA SER A 7 -14.05 20.64 -6.24
C SER A 7 -13.50 21.76 -7.15
N ARG A 8 -13.01 21.44 -8.35
CA ARG A 8 -12.54 22.46 -9.33
C ARG A 8 -13.67 23.16 -10.07
N VAL A 9 -14.87 22.58 -10.07
CA VAL A 9 -16.08 23.16 -10.66
C VAL A 9 -16.59 24.29 -9.78
N GLY A 10 -16.76 24.03 -8.48
CA GLY A 10 -17.15 25.02 -7.47
C GLY A 10 -17.83 24.37 -6.26
N PRO A 11 -18.07 25.14 -5.19
CA PRO A 11 -18.67 24.62 -3.95
C PRO A 11 -20.13 24.16 -4.12
N HIS A 12 -20.82 24.63 -5.17
CA HIS A 12 -22.18 24.23 -5.51
C HIS A 12 -22.26 22.86 -6.21
N PHE A 13 -21.13 22.30 -6.63
CA PHE A 13 -21.07 21.05 -7.39
C PHE A 13 -20.52 19.92 -6.52
N THR A 14 -21.42 19.11 -5.99
CA THR A 14 -21.09 17.99 -5.09
C THR A 14 -20.82 16.69 -5.87
N GLU A 15 -20.23 15.70 -5.20
CA GLU A 15 -20.05 14.34 -5.74
C GLU A 15 -21.37 13.69 -6.19
N GLU A 16 -22.48 13.93 -5.50
CA GLU A 16 -23.79 13.39 -5.90
C GLU A 16 -24.26 13.97 -7.23
N VAL A 17 -23.98 15.26 -7.48
CA VAL A 17 -24.24 15.89 -8.78
C VAL A 17 -23.31 15.29 -9.83
N MET A 18 -22.03 15.07 -9.51
CA MET A 18 -21.10 14.39 -10.42
C MET A 18 -21.60 12.99 -10.81
N TYR A 19 -22.11 12.20 -9.86
CA TYR A 19 -22.67 10.87 -10.10
C TYR A 19 -23.82 10.94 -11.10
N LYS A 20 -24.79 11.83 -10.87
CA LYS A 20 -25.91 12.06 -11.79
C LYS A 20 -25.47 12.50 -13.19
N VAL A 21 -24.42 13.32 -13.29
CA VAL A 21 -23.88 13.74 -14.59
C VAL A 21 -23.26 12.57 -15.34
N VAL A 22 -22.49 11.73 -14.66
CA VAL A 22 -21.89 10.53 -15.27
C VAL A 22 -22.99 9.57 -15.76
N ASP A 23 -23.93 9.23 -14.89
CA ASP A 23 -25.04 8.32 -15.21
C ASP A 23 -25.92 8.89 -16.34
N GLY A 24 -26.19 10.20 -16.32
CA GLY A 24 -26.96 10.88 -17.35
C GLY A 24 -26.27 10.91 -18.72
N ILE A 25 -24.94 11.07 -18.77
CA ILE A 25 -24.19 10.99 -20.03
C ILE A 25 -24.21 9.57 -20.60
N GLU A 26 -24.01 8.55 -19.76
CA GLU A 26 -24.11 7.15 -20.16
C GLU A 26 -25.50 6.84 -20.73
N ALA A 27 -26.56 7.21 -20.01
CA ALA A 27 -27.95 7.03 -20.44
C ALA A 27 -28.25 7.75 -21.77
N ALA A 28 -27.81 9.00 -21.94
CA ALA A 28 -28.06 9.79 -23.15
C ALA A 28 -27.27 9.30 -24.37
N SER A 29 -26.09 8.72 -24.16
CA SER A 29 -25.22 8.24 -25.24
C SER A 29 -25.43 6.78 -25.60
N GLY A 30 -25.90 5.95 -24.66
CA GLY A 30 -25.95 4.50 -24.79
C GLY A 30 -24.57 3.84 -24.81
N LYS A 31 -23.55 4.53 -24.31
CA LYS A 31 -22.13 4.12 -24.35
C LYS A 31 -21.51 4.26 -22.98
N LEU A 32 -20.50 3.43 -22.70
CA LEU A 32 -19.85 3.36 -21.39
C LEU A 32 -19.42 4.75 -20.89
N LEU A 33 -19.86 5.09 -19.69
CA LEU A 33 -19.24 6.12 -18.85
C LEU A 33 -19.50 5.80 -17.39
N GLN A 34 -18.47 5.40 -16.66
CA GLN A 34 -18.61 4.91 -15.29
C GLN A 34 -17.47 5.42 -14.40
N ILE A 35 -17.80 5.76 -13.15
CA ILE A 35 -16.79 6.00 -12.13
C ILE A 35 -16.23 4.66 -11.65
N VAL A 36 -14.92 4.49 -11.82
CA VAL A 36 -14.22 3.22 -11.60
C VAL A 36 -13.29 3.25 -10.40
N ASN A 37 -12.87 4.44 -9.95
CA ASN A 37 -12.11 4.59 -8.72
C ASN A 37 -12.66 5.75 -7.88
N PHE A 38 -13.06 5.43 -6.66
CA PHE A 38 -13.49 6.38 -5.64
C PHE A 38 -12.30 6.65 -4.72
N ASN A 39 -11.44 7.64 -5.03
CA ASN A 39 -10.13 7.80 -4.36
C ASN A 39 -10.15 8.76 -3.17
N ILE A 40 -10.64 9.99 -3.35
CA ILE A 40 -10.73 11.00 -2.29
C ILE A 40 -12.07 11.71 -2.42
N GLN A 41 -12.84 11.74 -1.34
CA GLN A 41 -14.16 12.33 -1.32
C GLN A 41 -14.14 13.80 -1.79
N GLN A 42 -15.07 14.15 -2.68
CA GLN A 42 -15.22 15.47 -3.34
C GLN A 42 -13.99 15.96 -4.14
N ARG A 43 -12.92 15.17 -4.26
CA ARG A 43 -11.62 15.66 -4.79
C ARG A 43 -11.00 14.80 -5.87
N GLN A 44 -11.10 13.48 -5.78
CA GLN A 44 -10.38 12.62 -6.70
C GLN A 44 -11.20 11.37 -7.00
N TYR A 45 -11.60 11.27 -8.26
CA TYR A 45 -12.28 10.12 -8.84
C TYR A 45 -11.60 9.75 -10.16
N VAL A 46 -11.81 8.55 -10.65
CA VAL A 46 -11.42 8.15 -12.00
C VAL A 46 -12.66 7.66 -12.73
N VAL A 47 -12.85 8.15 -13.96
CA VAL A 47 -13.96 7.81 -14.84
C VAL A 47 -13.41 7.07 -16.07
N ALA A 48 -13.97 5.91 -16.36
CA ALA A 48 -13.72 5.14 -17.56
C ALA A 48 -14.92 5.27 -18.51
N GLY A 49 -14.68 5.21 -19.82
CA GLY A 49 -15.76 5.38 -20.80
C GLY A 49 -15.23 5.56 -22.21
N GLU A 50 -16.15 5.66 -23.16
CA GLU A 50 -15.83 6.01 -24.54
C GLU A 50 -15.27 7.44 -24.60
N ASN A 51 -14.31 7.70 -25.50
CA ASN A 51 -13.70 9.02 -25.66
C ASN A 51 -14.73 10.15 -25.86
N VAL A 52 -15.84 9.92 -26.58
CA VAL A 52 -16.89 10.94 -26.73
C VAL A 52 -17.54 11.28 -25.38
N ASN A 53 -17.82 10.28 -24.55
CA ASN A 53 -18.43 10.49 -23.24
C ASN A 53 -17.45 11.12 -22.25
N LEU A 54 -16.17 10.76 -22.32
CA LEU A 54 -15.13 11.39 -21.50
C LEU A 54 -14.92 12.87 -21.86
N GLU A 55 -14.99 13.21 -23.16
CA GLU A 55 -15.01 14.60 -23.63
C GLU A 55 -16.29 15.32 -23.19
N THR A 56 -17.44 14.67 -23.32
CA THR A 56 -18.74 15.20 -22.87
C THR A 56 -18.70 15.56 -21.40
N LEU A 57 -18.16 14.68 -20.54
CA LEU A 57 -17.95 14.95 -19.12
C LEU A 57 -17.06 16.19 -18.91
N SER A 58 -15.96 16.29 -19.66
CA SER A 58 -15.05 17.45 -19.59
C SER A 58 -15.78 18.77 -19.89
N LEU A 59 -16.59 18.80 -20.94
CA LEU A 59 -17.38 19.96 -21.37
C LEU A 59 -18.50 20.28 -20.36
N ALA A 60 -19.21 19.26 -19.89
CA ALA A 60 -20.30 19.43 -18.91
C ALA A 60 -19.77 20.05 -17.61
N LEU A 61 -18.65 19.56 -17.07
CA LEU A 61 -18.04 20.11 -15.85
C LEU A 61 -17.58 21.57 -16.05
N ALA A 62 -17.15 21.95 -17.25
CA ALA A 62 -16.86 23.34 -17.56
C ALA A 62 -18.13 24.22 -17.61
N ALA A 63 -19.22 23.70 -18.17
CA ALA A 63 -20.51 24.39 -18.22
C ALA A 63 -21.11 24.60 -16.82
N PHE A 64 -21.06 23.61 -15.93
CA PHE A 64 -21.55 23.73 -14.55
C PHE A 64 -20.80 24.79 -13.73
N LYS A 65 -19.53 25.08 -14.06
CA LYS A 65 -18.79 26.17 -13.44
C LYS A 65 -19.36 27.54 -13.83
N ALA A 66 -19.89 27.68 -15.05
CA ALA A 66 -20.47 28.93 -15.55
C ALA A 66 -21.91 29.14 -15.07
N VAL A 67 -22.77 28.12 -15.20
CA VAL A 67 -24.23 28.24 -14.98
C VAL A 67 -24.59 28.23 -13.49
N LYS A 68 -23.73 27.66 -12.62
CA LYS A 68 -23.92 27.52 -11.16
C LYS A 68 -25.25 26.88 -10.69
N SER A 69 -26.06 26.36 -11.61
CA SER A 69 -27.28 25.61 -11.33
C SER A 69 -27.01 24.11 -11.43
N THR A 70 -27.50 23.37 -10.45
CA THR A 70 -27.44 21.89 -10.38
C THR A 70 -28.84 21.28 -10.28
N ALA A 71 -29.87 22.05 -10.67
CA ALA A 71 -31.24 21.56 -10.78
C ALA A 71 -31.36 20.47 -11.85
N PRO A 72 -32.27 19.48 -11.70
CA PRO A 72 -32.39 18.35 -12.64
C PRO A 72 -32.54 18.76 -14.11
N GLU A 73 -33.43 19.70 -14.44
CA GLU A 73 -33.61 20.13 -15.83
C GLU A 73 -32.36 20.83 -16.38
N GLY A 74 -31.62 21.54 -15.51
CA GLY A 74 -30.34 22.14 -15.85
C GLY A 74 -29.28 21.09 -16.15
N VAL A 75 -29.25 19.99 -15.41
CA VAL A 75 -28.30 18.90 -15.61
C VAL A 75 -28.52 18.21 -16.95
N GLU A 76 -29.76 17.84 -17.27
CA GLU A 76 -30.10 17.19 -18.55
C GLU A 76 -29.76 18.07 -19.75
N LYS A 77 -30.08 19.37 -19.67
CA LYS A 77 -29.75 20.34 -20.73
C LYS A 77 -28.24 20.45 -20.94
N VAL A 78 -27.47 20.58 -19.86
CA VAL A 78 -25.99 20.67 -19.94
C VAL A 78 -25.41 19.40 -20.55
N ILE A 79 -25.94 18.22 -20.20
CA ILE A 79 -25.51 16.93 -20.76
C ILE A 79 -25.78 16.89 -22.27
N ALA A 80 -27.00 17.23 -22.69
CA ALA A 80 -27.39 17.20 -24.10
C ALA A 80 -26.53 18.14 -24.97
N GLU A 81 -26.33 19.38 -24.52
CA GLU A 81 -25.49 20.37 -25.19
C GLU A 81 -24.02 19.92 -25.25
N SER A 82 -23.49 19.41 -24.15
CA SER A 82 -22.10 18.92 -24.08
C SER A 82 -21.87 17.71 -24.98
N LEU A 83 -22.84 16.79 -25.05
CA LEU A 83 -22.76 15.59 -25.88
C LEU A 83 -22.80 15.94 -27.38
N ALA A 84 -23.66 16.89 -27.77
CA ALA A 84 -23.71 17.40 -29.13
C ALA A 84 -22.36 18.01 -29.55
N HIS A 85 -21.76 18.83 -28.69
CA HIS A 85 -20.44 19.41 -28.94
C HIS A 85 -19.33 18.35 -29.04
N ALA A 86 -19.33 17.35 -28.17
CA ALA A 86 -18.34 16.26 -28.22
C ALA A 86 -18.44 15.44 -29.51
N ARG A 87 -19.67 15.12 -29.97
CA ARG A 87 -19.92 14.42 -31.24
C ARG A 87 -19.46 15.25 -32.44
N ALA A 88 -19.84 16.52 -32.50
CA ALA A 88 -19.40 17.42 -33.57
C ALA A 88 -17.87 17.55 -33.63
N ARG A 89 -17.18 17.57 -32.47
CA ARG A 89 -15.71 17.55 -32.42
C ARG A 89 -15.14 16.24 -32.98
N LYS A 90 -15.73 15.09 -32.65
CA LYS A 90 -15.31 13.78 -33.19
C LYS A 90 -15.48 13.71 -34.70
N GLU A 91 -16.64 14.12 -35.22
CA GLU A 91 -16.91 14.18 -36.66
C GLU A 91 -15.91 15.09 -37.39
N LYS A 92 -15.60 16.27 -36.83
CA LYS A 92 -14.58 17.16 -37.40
C LYS A 92 -13.18 16.53 -37.41
N CYS A 93 -12.80 15.83 -36.35
CA CYS A 93 -11.54 15.09 -36.30
C CYS A 93 -11.48 14.03 -37.41
N GLU A 94 -12.54 13.22 -37.56
CA GLU A 94 -12.66 12.18 -38.59
C GLU A 94 -12.58 12.77 -40.01
N GLN A 95 -13.32 13.84 -40.30
CA GLN A 95 -13.28 14.53 -41.60
C GLN A 95 -11.90 15.10 -41.93
N SER A 96 -11.17 15.57 -40.92
CA SER A 96 -9.80 16.11 -41.08
C SER A 96 -8.70 15.05 -41.07
N GLY A 97 -9.05 13.76 -40.89
CA GLY A 97 -8.09 12.66 -40.76
C GLY A 97 -7.21 12.74 -39.50
N ARG A 98 -7.63 13.47 -38.47
CA ARG A 98 -6.88 13.65 -37.22
C ARG A 98 -7.43 12.74 -36.12
N PRO A 99 -6.59 12.16 -35.26
CA PRO A 99 -7.04 11.32 -34.16
C PRO A 99 -7.84 12.15 -33.14
N PHE A 100 -8.94 11.59 -32.64
CA PHE A 100 -9.71 12.18 -31.56
C PHE A 100 -9.02 11.92 -30.23
N THR A 101 -8.26 12.90 -29.74
CA THR A 101 -7.50 12.81 -28.49
C THR A 101 -8.13 13.66 -27.39
N LEU A 102 -8.23 13.08 -26.19
CA LEU A 102 -8.68 13.78 -25.01
C LEU A 102 -7.60 14.77 -24.56
N SER A 103 -8.03 15.97 -24.15
CA SER A 103 -7.16 16.99 -23.59
C SER A 103 -7.51 17.25 -22.12
N ARG A 104 -6.60 17.92 -21.40
CA ARG A 104 -6.86 18.32 -20.02
C ARG A 104 -7.99 19.35 -19.99
N GLY A 105 -9.05 19.05 -19.23
CA GLY A 105 -10.14 19.97 -18.99
C GLY A 105 -9.97 20.76 -17.69
N LEU A 106 -11.03 21.48 -17.33
CA LEU A 106 -11.11 22.24 -16.08
C LEU A 106 -10.95 21.31 -14.86
N ALA A 107 -11.76 20.26 -14.83
CA ALA A 107 -11.91 19.32 -13.72
C ALA A 107 -11.54 17.88 -14.10
N THR A 108 -11.11 17.65 -15.34
CA THR A 108 -10.74 16.33 -15.88
C THR A 108 -9.27 16.34 -16.32
N THR A 109 -8.57 15.23 -16.13
CA THR A 109 -7.20 15.03 -16.63
C THR A 109 -7.11 13.62 -17.23
N PRO A 110 -6.89 13.49 -18.55
CA PRO A 110 -6.75 12.18 -19.19
C PRO A 110 -5.59 11.37 -18.60
N LEU A 111 -5.80 10.07 -18.43
CA LEU A 111 -4.77 9.12 -18.03
C LEU A 111 -4.07 8.59 -19.29
N VAL A 112 -2.90 9.15 -19.59
CA VAL A 112 -2.13 8.81 -20.79
C VAL A 112 -1.58 7.39 -20.68
N GLY A 113 -1.74 6.58 -21.73
CA GLY A 113 -1.26 5.20 -21.80
C GLY A 113 -2.19 4.16 -21.18
N ILE A 114 -3.41 4.55 -20.77
CA ILE A 114 -4.42 3.63 -20.25
C ILE A 114 -5.66 3.67 -21.14
N ASP A 115 -5.76 2.68 -22.02
CA ASP A 115 -6.82 2.55 -23.03
C ASP A 115 -7.90 1.53 -22.66
N VAL A 116 -7.67 0.70 -21.65
CA VAL A 116 -8.63 -0.31 -21.18
C VAL A 116 -9.45 0.27 -20.02
N PRO A 117 -10.79 0.17 -20.05
CA PRO A 117 -11.66 0.68 -18.99
C PRO A 117 -11.72 -0.29 -17.80
N PHE A 118 -10.60 -0.45 -17.08
CA PHE A 118 -10.53 -1.33 -15.90
C PHE A 118 -11.56 -0.95 -14.83
N HIS A 119 -12.01 -1.95 -14.06
CA HIS A 119 -13.00 -1.82 -12.99
C HIS A 119 -14.38 -1.31 -13.46
N SER A 120 -14.66 -1.41 -14.77
CA SER A 120 -15.95 -1.06 -15.34
C SER A 120 -16.74 -2.30 -15.74
N HIS A 121 -18.06 -2.13 -15.86
CA HIS A 121 -18.96 -3.20 -16.28
C HIS A 121 -18.71 -3.70 -17.71
N GLU A 122 -18.01 -2.93 -18.54
CA GLU A 122 -17.54 -3.35 -19.88
C GLU A 122 -16.69 -4.64 -19.81
N LEU A 123 -15.99 -4.85 -18.69
CA LEU A 123 -15.12 -6.02 -18.47
C LEU A 123 -15.83 -7.19 -17.81
N MET A 124 -17.13 -7.09 -17.52
CA MET A 124 -17.91 -8.16 -16.89
C MET A 124 -17.93 -9.45 -17.71
N GLY A 125 -17.91 -9.34 -19.04
CA GLY A 125 -17.81 -10.50 -19.95
C GLY A 125 -16.52 -11.32 -19.76
N GLY A 126 -15.46 -10.73 -19.23
CA GLY A 126 -14.19 -11.41 -18.95
C GLY A 126 -14.13 -12.14 -17.60
N VAL A 127 -15.06 -11.85 -16.68
CA VAL A 127 -15.07 -12.40 -15.31
C VAL A 127 -15.13 -13.94 -15.30
N PRO A 128 -15.94 -14.64 -16.12
CA PRO A 128 -15.96 -16.11 -16.14
C PRO A 128 -14.62 -16.75 -16.48
N SER A 129 -13.92 -16.23 -17.50
CA SER A 129 -12.61 -16.74 -17.92
C SER A 129 -11.54 -16.47 -16.87
N PHE A 130 -11.53 -15.27 -16.28
CA PHE A 130 -10.57 -14.93 -15.23
C PHE A 130 -10.81 -15.73 -13.95
N ARG A 131 -12.07 -15.93 -13.56
CA ARG A 131 -12.46 -16.84 -12.47
C ARG A 131 -11.94 -18.26 -12.71
N ALA A 132 -12.12 -18.81 -13.92
CA ALA A 132 -11.63 -20.14 -14.25
C ALA A 132 -10.12 -20.24 -14.08
N LEU A 133 -9.37 -19.22 -14.51
CA LEU A 133 -7.93 -19.13 -14.26
C LEU A 133 -7.61 -19.09 -12.76
N LEU A 134 -8.24 -18.23 -11.98
CA LEU A 134 -7.99 -18.09 -10.53
C LEU A 134 -8.23 -19.40 -9.78
N ARG A 135 -9.26 -20.18 -10.15
CA ARG A 135 -9.51 -21.52 -9.56
C ARG A 135 -8.35 -22.50 -9.75
N THR A 136 -7.53 -22.33 -10.80
CA THR A 136 -6.32 -23.16 -10.99
C THR A 136 -5.13 -22.71 -10.16
N LYS A 137 -5.16 -21.49 -9.62
CA LYS A 137 -4.03 -20.86 -8.91
C LYS A 137 -4.14 -20.98 -7.40
N PHE A 138 -5.34 -21.19 -6.88
CA PHE A 138 -5.58 -21.28 -5.44
C PHE A 138 -5.98 -22.69 -5.03
N ASP A 139 -5.13 -23.35 -4.27
CA ASP A 139 -5.48 -24.61 -3.60
C ASP A 139 -6.40 -24.32 -2.39
N PRO A 140 -7.59 -24.97 -2.28
CA PRO A 140 -8.52 -24.72 -1.19
C PRO A 140 -7.94 -24.99 0.20
N GLN A 141 -7.13 -26.05 0.36
CA GLN A 141 -6.56 -26.39 1.67
C GLN A 141 -5.48 -25.39 2.08
N MET A 142 -4.67 -24.92 1.14
CA MET A 142 -3.68 -23.88 1.39
C MET A 142 -4.35 -22.56 1.78
N LEU A 143 -5.42 -22.16 1.10
CA LEU A 143 -6.18 -20.97 1.47
C LEU A 143 -6.80 -21.09 2.87
N GLU A 144 -7.33 -22.26 3.24
CA GLU A 144 -7.83 -22.48 4.59
C GLU A 144 -6.73 -22.30 5.65
N ARG A 145 -5.52 -22.82 5.41
CA ARG A 145 -4.36 -22.62 6.31
C ARG A 145 -3.98 -21.14 6.42
N GLN A 146 -4.15 -20.36 5.35
CA GLN A 146 -3.84 -18.93 5.31
C GLN A 146 -4.98 -18.04 5.81
N LEU A 147 -6.17 -18.60 6.08
CA LEU A 147 -7.33 -17.84 6.50
C LEU A 147 -7.09 -16.88 7.68
N PRO A 148 -6.26 -17.20 8.71
CA PRO A 148 -5.93 -16.26 9.78
C PRO A 148 -5.20 -14.99 9.31
N LEU A 149 -4.56 -15.02 8.13
CA LEU A 149 -3.91 -13.86 7.50
C LEU A 149 -4.90 -13.00 6.71
N LEU A 150 -6.08 -13.52 6.38
CA LEU A 150 -7.11 -12.85 5.60
C LEU A 150 -8.18 -12.25 6.51
N VAL A 151 -8.73 -13.04 7.44
CA VAL A 151 -9.85 -12.63 8.29
C VAL A 151 -9.48 -11.39 9.09
N ASN A 152 -10.30 -10.35 8.99
CA ASN A 152 -10.10 -9.04 9.62
C ASN A 152 -8.81 -8.31 9.25
N ARG A 153 -8.08 -8.76 8.22
CA ARG A 153 -6.78 -8.21 7.79
C ARG A 153 -6.76 -7.81 6.32
N TYR A 154 -7.45 -8.55 5.47
CA TYR A 154 -7.61 -8.24 4.06
C TYR A 154 -8.87 -7.41 3.84
N ILE A 155 -8.76 -6.26 3.17
CA ILE A 155 -9.90 -5.42 2.76
C ILE A 155 -9.93 -5.41 1.22
N PRO A 156 -10.86 -6.10 0.56
CA PRO A 156 -10.96 -6.07 -0.89
C PRO A 156 -11.53 -4.74 -1.40
N ASN A 157 -11.08 -4.34 -2.59
CA ASN A 157 -11.53 -3.12 -3.27
C ASN A 157 -13.05 -3.06 -3.52
N LEU A 158 -13.71 -4.21 -3.59
CA LEU A 158 -15.12 -4.35 -3.96
C LEU A 158 -16.08 -3.86 -2.86
N VAL A 159 -15.87 -4.30 -1.61
CA VAL A 159 -16.81 -4.05 -0.50
C VAL A 159 -16.24 -3.16 0.60
N ALA A 160 -14.94 -2.83 0.58
CA ALA A 160 -14.30 -1.95 1.58
C ALA A 160 -14.55 -2.34 3.05
N ALA A 161 -14.86 -3.62 3.30
CA ALA A 161 -15.04 -4.23 4.61
C ALA A 161 -13.96 -5.30 4.86
N PRO A 162 -13.54 -5.55 6.12
CA PRO A 162 -12.58 -6.61 6.41
C PRO A 162 -13.13 -7.99 6.05
N PHE A 163 -12.28 -8.82 5.43
CA PHE A 163 -12.65 -10.17 5.00
C PHE A 163 -13.19 -11.00 6.16
N SER A 164 -14.34 -11.64 5.94
CA SER A 164 -15.02 -12.49 6.91
C SER A 164 -15.69 -13.68 6.21
N LEU A 165 -15.91 -14.76 6.96
CA LEU A 165 -16.72 -15.90 6.51
C LEU A 165 -18.16 -15.87 7.07
N GLU A 166 -18.56 -14.77 7.71
CA GLU A 166 -19.93 -14.60 8.19
C GLU A 166 -20.91 -14.41 7.02
N SER A 167 -22.14 -14.91 7.19
CA SER A 167 -23.21 -14.80 6.19
C SER A 167 -23.48 -13.35 5.75
N SER A 168 -23.38 -12.39 6.67
CA SER A 168 -23.50 -10.95 6.41
C SER A 168 -22.49 -10.48 5.35
N TYR A 169 -21.24 -10.94 5.43
CA TYR A 169 -20.18 -10.58 4.49
C TYR A 169 -20.41 -11.21 3.10
N PHE A 170 -20.91 -12.45 3.03
CA PHE A 170 -21.30 -13.05 1.74
C PHE A 170 -22.40 -12.25 1.05
N ASN A 171 -23.41 -11.79 1.79
CA ASN A 171 -24.44 -10.92 1.25
C ASN A 171 -23.85 -9.60 0.75
N GLU A 172 -22.96 -8.96 1.52
CA GLU A 172 -22.31 -7.71 1.11
C GLU A 172 -21.54 -7.86 -0.21
N VAL A 173 -20.73 -8.92 -0.34
CA VAL A 173 -19.99 -9.21 -1.57
C VAL A 173 -20.94 -9.56 -2.72
N TYR A 174 -22.02 -10.30 -2.46
CA TYR A 174 -23.03 -10.60 -3.46
C TYR A 174 -23.72 -9.34 -3.98
N GLN A 175 -24.08 -8.37 -3.13
CA GLN A 175 -24.69 -7.12 -3.59
C GLN A 175 -23.75 -6.31 -4.49
N ALA A 176 -22.45 -6.39 -4.27
CA ALA A 176 -21.46 -5.67 -5.06
C ALA A 176 -21.09 -6.37 -6.38
N ALA A 177 -21.05 -7.71 -6.41
CA ALA A 177 -20.62 -8.49 -7.57
C ALA A 177 -21.78 -9.15 -8.35
N THR A 178 -22.93 -9.36 -7.73
CA THR A 178 -24.03 -10.20 -8.24
C THR A 178 -23.54 -11.58 -8.72
N SER A 179 -22.59 -12.18 -7.99
CA SER A 179 -22.01 -13.47 -8.36
C SER A 179 -23.01 -14.61 -8.19
N PRO A 180 -23.27 -15.42 -9.22
CA PRO A 180 -24.16 -16.58 -9.09
C PRO A 180 -23.61 -17.61 -8.09
N PHE A 181 -22.29 -17.72 -7.95
CA PHE A 181 -21.67 -18.64 -6.99
C PHE A 181 -21.80 -18.16 -5.54
N LEU A 182 -21.87 -16.85 -5.31
CA LEU A 182 -22.14 -16.31 -3.98
C LEU A 182 -23.64 -16.32 -3.67
N ALA A 183 -24.51 -16.23 -4.69
CA ALA A 183 -25.96 -16.37 -4.51
C ALA A 183 -26.32 -17.71 -3.83
N GLU A 184 -25.67 -18.80 -4.24
CA GLU A 184 -25.82 -20.12 -3.61
C GLU A 184 -25.45 -20.12 -2.11
N MET A 185 -24.51 -19.26 -1.69
CA MET A 185 -24.03 -19.17 -0.31
C MET A 185 -24.88 -18.25 0.57
N LEU A 186 -25.92 -17.61 0.03
CA LEU A 186 -26.87 -16.83 0.80
C LEU A 186 -27.88 -17.72 1.54
N ASP A 187 -28.07 -18.96 1.08
CA ASP A 187 -28.84 -19.95 1.81
C ASP A 187 -28.07 -20.40 3.07
N PRO A 188 -28.61 -20.18 4.29
CA PRO A 188 -27.97 -20.59 5.53
C PRO A 188 -27.64 -22.09 5.57
N MET A 189 -28.48 -22.95 4.98
CA MET A 189 -28.20 -24.39 4.96
C MET A 189 -26.97 -24.70 4.12
N GLN A 190 -26.90 -24.12 2.92
CA GLN A 190 -25.77 -24.33 2.03
C GLN A 190 -24.46 -23.79 2.63
N LEU A 191 -24.52 -22.65 3.31
CA LEU A 191 -23.36 -22.08 4.01
C LEU A 191 -22.83 -23.02 5.11
N GLN A 192 -23.72 -23.67 5.87
CA GLN A 192 -23.34 -24.61 6.94
C GLN A 192 -22.79 -25.94 6.41
N LEU A 193 -23.31 -26.42 5.26
CA LEU A 193 -22.87 -27.67 4.65
C LEU A 193 -21.54 -27.55 3.90
N THR A 194 -21.14 -26.34 3.50
CA THR A 194 -19.93 -26.09 2.73
C THR A 194 -18.70 -26.04 3.65
N THR A 195 -17.62 -26.72 3.28
CA THR A 195 -16.42 -26.74 4.13
C THR A 195 -15.74 -25.36 4.17
N LYS A 196 -15.00 -25.09 5.23
CA LYS A 196 -14.27 -23.82 5.39
C LYS A 196 -13.27 -23.55 4.26
N ALA A 197 -12.57 -24.59 3.79
CA ALA A 197 -11.71 -24.51 2.60
C ALA A 197 -12.48 -24.07 1.36
N GLN A 198 -13.64 -24.69 1.10
CA GLN A 198 -14.47 -24.36 -0.06
C GLN A 198 -15.04 -22.94 0.03
N LEU A 199 -15.53 -22.52 1.19
CA LEU A 199 -16.02 -21.17 1.44
C LEU A 199 -14.92 -20.13 1.22
N THR A 200 -13.75 -20.34 1.82
CA THR A 200 -12.61 -19.42 1.68
C THR A 200 -12.17 -19.31 0.24
N HIS A 201 -11.99 -20.45 -0.44
CA HIS A 201 -11.58 -20.48 -1.83
C HIS A 201 -12.60 -19.80 -2.74
N ARG A 202 -13.89 -20.12 -2.60
CA ARG A 202 -14.96 -19.50 -3.40
C ARG A 202 -14.98 -17.99 -3.17
N LEU A 203 -14.94 -17.52 -1.93
CA LEU A 203 -14.99 -16.10 -1.62
C LEU A 203 -13.77 -15.33 -2.14
N VAL A 204 -12.54 -15.85 -1.96
CA VAL A 204 -11.32 -15.22 -2.50
C VAL A 204 -11.36 -15.16 -4.02
N VAL A 205 -11.74 -16.26 -4.69
CA VAL A 205 -11.84 -16.31 -6.15
C VAL A 205 -12.86 -15.31 -6.67
N GLU A 206 -14.06 -15.23 -6.07
CA GLU A 206 -15.08 -14.29 -6.53
C GLU A 206 -14.68 -12.83 -6.26
N LEU A 207 -14.09 -12.51 -5.11
CA LEU A 207 -13.57 -11.18 -4.82
C LEU A 207 -12.55 -10.72 -5.87
N LEU A 208 -11.58 -11.58 -6.21
CA LEU A 208 -10.55 -11.25 -7.20
C LEU A 208 -11.09 -11.24 -8.63
N ALA A 209 -12.01 -12.14 -8.97
CA ALA A 209 -12.58 -12.21 -10.31
C ALA A 209 -13.39 -10.94 -10.64
N TYR A 210 -14.20 -10.47 -9.69
CA TYR A 210 -15.01 -9.26 -9.87
C TYR A 210 -14.24 -7.97 -9.65
N GLN A 211 -13.13 -7.99 -8.90
CA GLN A 211 -12.27 -6.81 -8.75
C GLN A 211 -11.81 -6.26 -10.10
N PHE A 212 -11.71 -7.10 -11.14
CA PHE A 212 -11.35 -6.67 -12.50
C PHE A 212 -12.42 -5.78 -13.18
N ALA A 213 -13.70 -5.96 -12.83
CA ALA A 213 -14.84 -5.37 -13.54
C ALA A 213 -15.78 -4.52 -12.68
N VAL A 214 -15.45 -4.33 -11.40
CA VAL A 214 -16.29 -3.56 -10.47
C VAL A 214 -15.48 -2.41 -9.84
N PRO A 215 -16.07 -1.20 -9.66
CA PRO A 215 -15.36 -0.03 -9.17
C PRO A 215 -14.70 -0.19 -7.80
N VAL A 216 -13.52 0.42 -7.65
CA VAL A 216 -12.72 0.42 -6.41
C VAL A 216 -13.29 1.40 -5.39
N GLN A 217 -13.65 0.91 -4.20
CA GLN A 217 -14.29 1.67 -3.12
C GLN A 217 -13.28 2.30 -2.12
N TRP A 218 -12.24 2.98 -2.61
CA TRP A 218 -11.12 3.44 -1.76
C TRP A 218 -11.47 4.53 -0.74
N ILE A 219 -12.48 5.37 -1.02
CA ILE A 219 -13.04 6.33 -0.05
C ILE A 219 -13.60 5.57 1.17
N LYS A 220 -14.38 4.50 0.94
CA LYS A 220 -14.96 3.69 2.02
C LYS A 220 -13.88 2.97 2.81
N THR A 221 -12.86 2.42 2.12
CA THR A 221 -11.72 1.78 2.79
C THR A 221 -10.99 2.75 3.70
N GLN A 222 -10.68 3.97 3.23
CA GLN A 222 -10.05 4.98 4.07
C GLN A 222 -10.94 5.40 5.24
N ALA A 223 -12.27 5.51 5.04
CA ALA A 223 -13.19 5.83 6.12
C ALA A 223 -13.18 4.77 7.23
N LEU A 224 -13.11 3.49 6.86
CA LEU A 224 -12.93 2.38 7.80
C LEU A 224 -11.59 2.49 8.54
N LEU A 225 -10.48 2.64 7.80
CA LEU A 225 -9.13 2.72 8.36
C LEU A 225 -8.94 3.93 9.28
N PHE A 226 -9.59 5.05 8.99
CA PHE A 226 -9.46 6.32 9.71
C PHE A 226 -10.64 6.62 10.64
N SER A 227 -11.41 5.60 11.01
CA SER A 227 -12.45 5.70 12.04
C SER A 227 -11.86 5.86 13.46
N LYS A 228 -12.72 6.01 14.49
CA LYS A 228 -12.32 6.28 15.89
C LYS A 228 -11.42 5.19 16.50
N SER A 229 -11.67 3.93 16.18
CA SER A 229 -10.86 2.78 16.58
C SER A 229 -9.93 2.31 15.45
N GLY A 230 -9.63 3.20 14.51
CA GLY A 230 -8.92 2.90 13.28
C GLY A 230 -7.42 2.72 13.45
N VAL A 231 -6.73 2.75 12.32
CA VAL A 231 -5.30 2.55 12.20
C VAL A 231 -4.51 3.75 12.73
N HIS A 232 -3.51 3.47 13.57
CA HIS A 232 -2.55 4.46 14.07
C HIS A 232 -1.36 4.70 13.13
N ARG A 233 -0.83 3.63 12.50
CA ARG A 233 0.26 3.70 11.51
C ARG A 233 -0.20 3.15 10.16
N PHE A 234 -0.32 4.03 9.17
CA PHE A 234 -0.55 3.66 7.77
C PHE A 234 0.80 3.65 7.05
N VAL A 235 1.24 2.50 6.54
CA VAL A 235 2.53 2.36 5.84
C VAL A 235 2.30 1.85 4.42
N GLU A 236 2.66 2.67 3.43
CA GLU A 236 2.65 2.29 2.02
C GLU A 236 4.01 1.68 1.62
N THR A 237 3.96 0.49 1.02
CA THR A 237 5.13 -0.27 0.56
C THR A 237 5.37 -0.17 -0.95
N ASP A 238 4.59 0.63 -1.67
CA ASP A 238 4.75 0.82 -3.12
C ASP A 238 5.95 1.72 -3.44
N THR A 239 6.44 1.63 -4.67
CA THR A 239 7.54 2.42 -5.23
C THR A 239 7.27 3.91 -5.31
N ALA A 240 6.01 4.34 -5.23
CA ALA A 240 5.61 5.75 -5.20
C ALA A 240 4.67 6.01 -4.00
N PRO A 241 4.67 7.21 -3.41
CA PRO A 241 3.86 7.55 -2.23
C PRO A 241 2.39 7.89 -2.58
N THR A 242 1.78 7.16 -3.52
CA THR A 242 0.47 7.55 -4.07
C THR A 242 -0.62 7.42 -3.02
N LEU A 243 -0.72 6.27 -2.35
CA LEU A 243 -1.72 6.03 -1.31
C LEU A 243 -1.44 6.89 -0.06
N THR A 244 -0.17 7.13 0.28
CA THR A 244 0.28 8.00 1.37
C THR A 244 -0.23 9.42 1.15
N ASN A 245 -0.04 9.96 -0.06
CA ASN A 245 -0.52 11.30 -0.40
C ASN A 245 -2.05 11.39 -0.37
N MET A 246 -2.75 10.35 -0.85
CA MET A 246 -4.21 10.29 -0.77
C MET A 246 -4.67 10.23 0.69
N ALA A 247 -4.07 9.38 1.52
CA ALA A 247 -4.38 9.27 2.94
C ALA A 247 -4.19 10.59 3.69
N LEU A 248 -3.06 11.28 3.48
CA LEU A 248 -2.79 12.61 4.04
C LEU A 248 -3.89 13.60 3.64
N ARG A 249 -4.29 13.60 2.36
CA ARG A 249 -5.33 14.50 1.87
C ARG A 249 -6.71 14.15 2.40
N THR A 250 -7.03 12.87 2.53
CA THR A 250 -8.28 12.37 3.11
C THR A 250 -8.43 12.81 4.55
N VAL A 251 -7.41 12.61 5.39
CA VAL A 251 -7.43 13.04 6.79
C VAL A 251 -7.51 14.57 6.93
N GLN A 252 -6.89 15.32 6.01
CA GLN A 252 -6.95 16.79 6.01
C GLN A 252 -8.35 17.34 5.68
N VAL A 253 -9.13 16.63 4.86
CA VAL A 253 -10.36 17.17 4.23
C VAL A 253 -11.62 16.57 4.85
N GLY A 254 -11.57 15.32 5.29
CA GLY A 254 -12.71 14.62 5.86
C GLY A 254 -12.92 14.92 7.33
N ASP A 255 -14.11 14.56 7.81
CA ASP A 255 -14.46 14.62 9.23
C ASP A 255 -13.97 13.36 9.95
N PHE A 256 -12.69 13.38 10.33
CA PHE A 256 -12.05 12.28 11.05
C PHE A 256 -11.67 12.69 12.47
N PRO A 257 -11.68 11.75 13.43
CA PRO A 257 -11.23 12.02 14.80
C PRO A 257 -9.81 12.58 14.83
N SER A 258 -9.58 13.60 15.66
CA SER A 258 -8.27 14.19 15.90
C SER A 258 -7.41 13.28 16.79
N VAL A 259 -7.01 12.14 16.23
CA VAL A 259 -6.09 11.19 16.86
C VAL A 259 -4.72 11.28 16.18
N PRO A 260 -3.61 11.20 16.92
CA PRO A 260 -2.28 11.11 16.32
C PRO A 260 -2.19 9.91 15.37
N ARG A 261 -1.74 10.16 14.14
CA ARG A 261 -1.57 9.14 13.10
C ARG A 261 -0.25 9.33 12.38
N GLU A 262 0.42 8.23 12.11
CA GLU A 262 1.58 8.20 11.24
C GLU A 262 1.16 7.70 9.87
N ILE A 263 1.31 8.54 8.84
CA ILE A 263 1.03 8.17 7.45
C ILE A 263 2.38 8.19 6.72
N LEU A 264 2.91 7.01 6.47
CA LEU A 264 4.30 6.77 6.09
C LEU A 264 4.36 6.09 4.72
N TRP A 265 5.35 6.51 3.94
CA TRP A 265 5.81 5.80 2.75
C TRP A 265 7.19 5.18 3.02
N PHE A 266 7.34 3.87 2.76
CA PHE A 266 8.47 3.08 3.24
C PHE A 266 9.85 3.58 2.77
N GLN A 267 9.97 4.10 1.54
CA GLN A 267 11.27 4.54 1.03
C GLN A 267 11.74 5.82 1.73
N ARG A 268 10.80 6.75 1.98
CA ARG A 268 11.13 8.04 2.60
C ARG A 268 11.26 7.95 4.11
N HIS A 269 10.44 7.13 4.74
CA HIS A 269 10.38 7.00 6.20
C HIS A 269 11.01 5.70 6.67
N ARG A 270 12.07 5.27 5.97
CA ARG A 270 12.71 3.97 6.17
C ARG A 270 13.19 3.77 7.60
N GLU A 271 13.81 4.79 8.18
CA GLU A 271 14.33 4.78 9.55
C GLU A 271 13.20 4.56 10.57
N VAL A 272 12.08 5.28 10.40
CA VAL A 272 10.88 5.21 11.26
C VAL A 272 10.11 3.89 11.09
N VAL A 273 10.09 3.33 9.88
CA VAL A 273 9.39 2.07 9.56
C VAL A 273 10.18 0.84 10.02
N HIS A 274 11.51 0.88 9.89
CA HIS A 274 12.40 -0.22 10.31
C HIS A 274 12.95 -0.06 11.72
N PHE A 275 12.54 1.00 12.43
CA PHE A 275 12.97 1.28 13.80
C PHE A 275 14.50 1.36 13.94
N GLU A 276 15.18 1.92 12.93
CA GLU A 276 16.65 1.97 12.92
C GLU A 276 17.20 2.87 14.03
N GLU A 277 16.43 3.89 14.41
CA GLU A 277 16.75 4.75 15.54
C GLU A 277 16.37 4.15 16.90
N GLU A 278 15.47 3.15 16.99
CA GLU A 278 15.09 2.56 18.30
C GLU A 278 16.21 1.73 18.94
N THR A 279 17.21 1.30 18.16
CA THR A 279 18.43 0.67 18.70
C THR A 279 19.36 1.66 19.42
N SER A 280 19.08 2.97 19.36
CA SER A 280 19.79 3.97 20.17
C SER A 280 19.30 4.01 21.62
N ASN A 281 18.15 3.39 21.93
CA ASN A 281 17.62 3.26 23.28
C ASN A 281 17.83 1.85 23.82
N THR A 282 18.06 1.73 25.13
CA THR A 282 18.21 0.46 25.82
C THR A 282 16.96 -0.42 25.61
N SER A 283 17.13 -1.68 25.18
CA SER A 283 15.98 -2.55 24.94
C SER A 283 15.14 -2.73 26.20
N ALA A 284 13.84 -3.02 26.09
CA ALA A 284 12.98 -3.27 27.25
C ALA A 284 13.56 -4.34 28.21
N SER A 285 14.24 -5.34 27.64
CA SER A 285 14.93 -6.40 28.40
C SER A 285 16.18 -5.89 29.14
N GLU A 286 16.95 -4.98 28.54
CA GLU A 286 18.13 -4.38 29.15
C GLU A 286 17.75 -3.31 30.17
N TYR A 287 16.68 -2.58 29.92
CA TYR A 287 16.11 -1.61 30.85
C TYR A 287 15.59 -2.33 32.10
N ALA A 288 14.84 -3.43 31.93
CA ALA A 288 14.40 -4.25 33.05
C ALA A 288 15.58 -4.87 33.83
N ARG A 289 16.62 -5.33 33.13
CA ARG A 289 17.87 -5.79 33.77
C ARG A 289 18.59 -4.66 34.51
N GLY A 290 18.61 -3.45 33.95
CA GLY A 290 19.19 -2.26 34.57
C GLY A 290 18.47 -1.92 35.88
N LEU A 291 17.14 -1.88 35.87
CA LEU A 291 16.33 -1.67 37.08
C LEU A 291 16.57 -2.75 38.14
N ALA A 292 16.66 -4.02 37.73
CA ALA A 292 16.94 -5.12 38.64
C ALA A 292 18.36 -5.04 39.24
N ALA A 293 19.35 -4.66 38.42
CA ALA A 293 20.73 -4.46 38.86
C ALA A 293 20.87 -3.27 39.81
N GLU A 294 20.17 -2.16 39.54
CA GLU A 294 20.13 -0.98 40.40
C GLU A 294 19.46 -1.30 41.74
N ALA A 295 18.33 -2.02 41.74
CA ALA A 295 17.69 -2.50 42.96
C ALA A 295 18.60 -3.44 43.77
N ALA A 296 19.32 -4.34 43.10
CA ALA A 296 20.29 -5.23 43.75
C ALA A 296 21.48 -4.47 44.33
N ALA A 297 21.99 -3.44 43.64
CA ALA A 297 23.07 -2.58 44.13
C ALA A 297 22.64 -1.76 45.35
N VAL A 298 21.41 -1.24 45.36
CA VAL A 298 20.83 -0.54 46.52
C VAL A 298 20.70 -1.50 47.71
N ALA A 299 20.22 -2.72 47.48
CA ALA A 299 20.11 -3.74 48.53
C ALA A 299 21.49 -4.15 49.09
N ALA A 300 22.49 -4.33 48.23
CA ALA A 300 23.86 -4.64 48.63
C ALA A 300 24.51 -3.49 49.43
N ALA A 301 24.28 -2.24 49.02
CA ALA A 301 24.76 -1.06 49.74
C ALA A 301 24.09 -0.91 51.13
N ALA A 302 22.81 -1.24 51.25
CA ALA A 302 22.11 -1.28 52.53
C ALA A 302 22.65 -2.39 53.45
N ALA A 303 22.91 -3.58 52.91
CA ALA A 303 23.49 -4.69 53.66
C ALA A 303 24.94 -4.39 54.13
N ALA A 304 25.75 -3.75 53.29
CA ALA A 304 27.09 -3.32 53.66
C ALA A 304 27.08 -2.26 54.77
N LYS A 305 26.13 -1.30 54.75
CA LYS A 305 25.93 -0.34 55.84
C LYS A 305 25.46 -0.99 57.14
N ALA A 306 24.67 -2.06 57.07
CA ALA A 306 24.26 -2.82 58.25
C ALA A 306 25.42 -3.63 58.85
N ALA A 307 26.33 -4.16 58.01
CA ALA A 307 27.50 -4.92 58.46
C ALA A 307 28.59 -4.02 59.09
N THR A 308 28.74 -2.76 58.67
CA THR A 308 29.68 -1.83 59.31
C THR A 308 29.18 -1.26 60.64
N ALA A 309 27.88 -1.39 60.94
CA ALA A 309 27.30 -1.00 62.22
C ALA A 309 27.45 -2.07 63.33
N SER A 310 27.89 -3.30 63.00
CA SER A 310 27.95 -4.42 63.96
C SER A 310 29.35 -4.91 64.33
N ALA A 311 30.44 -4.24 63.91
CA ALA A 311 31.79 -4.75 64.14
C ALA A 311 32.32 -4.52 65.57
N PRO A 312 32.71 -5.57 66.34
CA PRO A 312 33.58 -5.47 67.50
C PRO A 312 35.07 -5.63 67.11
N LYS A 313 35.96 -4.97 67.87
CA LYS A 313 37.43 -5.06 67.81
C LYS A 313 37.98 -6.36 68.43
N ALA A 314 38.89 -7.06 67.74
CA ALA A 314 40.04 -7.81 68.30
C ALA A 314 40.96 -8.29 67.15
N LYS A 315 42.22 -7.82 67.00
CA LYS A 315 43.54 -8.21 67.58
C LYS A 315 44.22 -9.47 66.96
N ALA A 316 45.41 -9.18 66.40
CA ALA A 316 46.53 -9.98 65.83
C ALA A 316 47.12 -11.08 66.75
N ALA A 317 47.94 -12.08 66.41
CA ALA A 317 48.63 -12.75 65.24
C ALA A 317 49.33 -14.03 65.83
N PRO A 318 50.34 -14.75 65.26
CA PRO A 318 50.89 -14.97 63.88
C PRO A 318 51.08 -16.48 63.46
N ALA A 319 51.08 -16.84 62.15
CA ALA A 319 52.21 -17.24 61.22
C ALA A 319 53.01 -18.52 61.58
N ALA A 320 53.48 -19.46 60.72
CA ALA A 320 53.55 -19.79 59.27
C ALA A 320 54.15 -21.25 59.17
N PRO A 321 54.74 -21.81 58.07
CA PRO A 321 54.77 -21.46 56.64
C PRO A 321 54.56 -22.67 55.65
N ALA A 322 54.62 -22.34 54.35
CA ALA A 322 54.45 -23.16 53.13
C ALA A 322 55.70 -23.96 52.68
N PRO A 323 55.64 -24.67 51.53
CA PRO A 323 56.58 -24.35 50.44
C PRO A 323 56.04 -24.36 48.98
N VAL A 324 56.53 -23.37 48.19
CA VAL A 324 57.11 -23.31 46.79
C VAL A 324 56.70 -24.31 45.68
N ALA A 325 56.76 -24.02 44.36
CA ALA A 325 57.23 -22.91 43.51
C ALA A 325 56.65 -23.02 42.07
N ALA A 326 56.81 -21.94 41.28
CA ALA A 326 56.26 -21.67 39.94
C ALA A 326 57.22 -22.04 38.76
N PRO A 327 57.32 -21.29 37.65
CA PRO A 327 56.56 -21.39 36.37
C PRO A 327 57.47 -21.54 35.12
N VAL A 328 56.94 -21.70 33.90
CA VAL A 328 57.67 -21.31 32.66
C VAL A 328 56.75 -20.73 31.58
N VAL A 329 57.12 -19.53 31.11
CA VAL A 329 56.65 -18.79 29.94
C VAL A 329 57.66 -18.98 28.82
N VAL A 330 57.24 -19.20 27.56
CA VAL A 330 57.98 -18.69 26.37
C VAL A 330 57.01 -18.42 25.21
N ALA A 331 57.07 -17.20 24.68
CA ALA A 331 56.70 -16.82 23.31
C ALA A 331 57.98 -16.22 22.66
N PRO A 332 57.93 -15.66 21.44
CA PRO A 332 57.83 -16.26 20.10
C PRO A 332 59.13 -16.04 19.28
N VAL A 333 59.28 -16.65 18.09
CA VAL A 333 60.31 -16.23 17.12
C VAL A 333 59.80 -16.30 15.67
N ALA A 334 59.87 -15.16 14.99
CA ALA A 334 60.10 -15.00 13.54
C ALA A 334 61.42 -14.20 13.41
N PRO A 335 61.96 -13.82 12.22
CA PRO A 335 61.73 -14.24 10.82
C PRO A 335 63.07 -14.53 10.06
N VAL A 336 63.04 -14.99 8.80
CA VAL A 336 64.15 -14.82 7.81
C VAL A 336 63.61 -14.68 6.37
N GLN A 337 64.03 -13.60 5.67
CA GLN A 337 63.96 -13.33 4.21
C GLN A 337 65.24 -13.90 3.52
N ALA A 338 65.43 -14.15 2.22
CA ALA A 338 64.92 -13.58 0.97
C ALA A 338 65.32 -14.43 -0.29
N ALA A 339 64.46 -14.38 -1.34
CA ALA A 339 64.68 -14.25 -2.82
C ALA A 339 65.59 -15.22 -3.65
N PRO A 340 65.50 -15.31 -5.02
CA PRO A 340 64.58 -14.67 -6.00
C PRO A 340 63.94 -15.58 -7.12
N ALA A 341 62.82 -15.09 -7.69
CA ALA A 341 62.25 -15.14 -9.07
C ALA A 341 62.22 -16.45 -9.92
N PRO A 342 61.10 -16.78 -10.60
CA PRO A 342 60.67 -16.05 -11.81
C PRO A 342 59.16 -15.75 -11.93
N VAL A 343 58.85 -14.89 -12.90
CA VAL A 343 57.56 -14.30 -13.29
C VAL A 343 56.37 -15.29 -13.31
N PRO A 344 55.21 -15.00 -12.68
CA PRO A 344 53.98 -15.73 -12.96
C PRO A 344 52.94 -14.91 -13.74
N ALA A 345 52.16 -15.65 -14.51
CA ALA A 345 50.97 -15.22 -15.22
C ALA A 345 49.97 -14.52 -14.28
N ALA A 346 49.10 -13.67 -14.87
CA ALA A 346 48.04 -12.98 -14.18
C ALA A 346 47.28 -13.92 -13.23
N GLU A 347 47.37 -13.67 -11.94
CA GLU A 347 46.68 -14.44 -10.91
C GLU A 347 45.16 -14.27 -11.06
N ASP A 348 44.43 -15.39 -11.07
CA ASP A 348 42.98 -15.41 -10.91
C ASP A 348 42.65 -15.08 -9.45
N ALA A 349 42.77 -13.80 -9.11
CA ALA A 349 42.50 -13.27 -7.79
C ALA A 349 41.01 -12.91 -7.66
N PRO A 350 40.40 -13.12 -6.48
CA PRO A 350 39.01 -12.74 -6.24
C PRO A 350 38.80 -11.24 -6.48
N VAL A 351 37.69 -10.91 -7.15
CA VAL A 351 37.37 -9.52 -7.52
C VAL A 351 37.27 -8.65 -6.26
N ALA A 352 38.18 -7.68 -6.14
CA ALA A 352 38.15 -6.72 -5.04
C ALA A 352 36.79 -5.99 -4.99
N ALA A 353 36.24 -5.82 -3.78
CA ALA A 353 34.96 -5.14 -3.57
C ALA A 353 34.91 -3.74 -4.20
N LEU A 354 36.06 -3.06 -4.28
CA LEU A 354 36.20 -1.75 -4.94
C LEU A 354 35.91 -1.81 -6.44
N HIS A 355 36.23 -2.92 -7.13
CA HIS A 355 35.89 -3.11 -8.54
C HIS A 355 34.39 -3.28 -8.74
N ILE A 356 33.72 -4.02 -7.85
CA ILE A 356 32.26 -4.17 -7.88
C ILE A 356 31.58 -2.80 -7.69
N LEU A 357 32.05 -2.01 -6.73
CA LEU A 357 31.50 -0.68 -6.45
C LEU A 357 31.65 0.27 -7.64
N ARG A 358 32.81 0.26 -8.30
CA ARG A 358 33.09 1.08 -9.48
C ARG A 358 32.21 0.70 -10.67
N VAL A 359 31.97 -0.60 -10.88
CA VAL A 359 31.09 -1.08 -11.96
C VAL A 359 29.64 -0.67 -11.68
N LEU A 360 29.15 -0.83 -10.45
CA LEU A 360 27.80 -0.42 -10.07
C LEU A 360 27.58 1.08 -10.26
N LEU A 361 28.54 1.91 -9.85
CA LEU A 361 28.49 3.35 -10.08
C LEU A 361 28.55 3.71 -11.57
N ALA A 362 29.41 3.04 -12.35
CA ALA A 362 29.53 3.24 -13.79
C ALA A 362 28.22 2.91 -14.54
N VAL A 363 27.58 1.79 -14.19
CA VAL A 363 26.27 1.39 -14.73
C VAL A 363 25.19 2.40 -14.34
N ARG A 364 25.12 2.79 -13.06
CA ARG A 364 24.10 3.73 -12.57
C ARG A 364 24.26 5.14 -13.15
N MET A 365 25.48 5.55 -13.49
CA MET A 365 25.77 6.86 -14.08
C MET A 365 25.89 6.84 -15.62
N ASN A 366 25.62 5.70 -16.27
CA ASN A 366 25.75 5.50 -17.72
C ASN A 366 27.12 5.94 -18.29
N LYS A 367 28.20 5.65 -17.55
CA LYS A 367 29.60 5.94 -17.94
C LYS A 367 30.37 4.65 -18.13
N ARG A 368 31.25 4.56 -19.14
CA ARG A 368 32.15 3.39 -19.30
C ARG A 368 33.20 3.38 -18.18
N ALA A 369 33.32 2.27 -17.45
CA ALA A 369 34.42 2.06 -16.52
C ALA A 369 35.75 1.96 -17.31
N ARG A 370 36.75 2.78 -16.96
CA ARG A 370 38.10 2.68 -17.54
C ARG A 370 38.80 1.42 -16.99
N LYS A 371 39.48 0.66 -17.87
CA LYS A 371 40.26 -0.53 -17.50
C LYS A 371 41.41 -0.14 -16.57
N PRO A 372 41.71 -0.91 -15.51
CA PRO A 372 42.76 -0.60 -14.56
C PRO A 372 44.07 -1.31 -14.92
N TRP A 373 44.63 -1.09 -16.12
CA TRP A 373 46.00 -1.53 -16.44
C TRP A 373 46.63 -0.56 -17.45
N THR A 374 47.13 0.56 -16.92
CA THR A 374 48.32 1.31 -17.37
C THR A 374 48.99 1.86 -16.13
#